data_AF-A0A6G3ZC55-F1
#
_entry.id   AF-A0A6G3ZC55-F1
#
_cell.length_a   1.000
_cell.length_b   1.000
_cell.length_c   1.000
_cell.angle_alpha   90.00
_cell.angle_beta   90.00
_cell.angle_gamma   90.00
#
_symmetry.space_group_name_H-M   'P 1'
#
loop_
_entity.id
_entity.type
_entity.pdbx_description
1 polymer ?
#
loop_
_entity_poly.entity_id
_entity_poly.type
_entity_poly.pdbx_seq_one_letter_code
_entity_poly.pdbx_strand_id
1 'polypeptide(L)'
;MDPEKVRFRDEMVRCLNQVAPVTARGMFGGYGLYCEGVMFALIAYNTLYFKVDDGNRQDYIDAGMGPFVYEGKGKPIQMSYYQLPETVLNEVPLLAEWVEKSHAAGRRAKQGKKGKRQKAKGRKQIQD
;
A
#
# COMPACT_ATOMS: atom_id res chain seq x y z
N MET A 1 -13.67 -1.19 18.18
CA MET A 1 -13.25 -1.06 16.77
C MET A 1 -14.50 -0.79 15.98
N ASP A 2 -14.51 0.26 15.17
CA ASP A 2 -15.67 0.70 14.41
C ASP A 2 -16.20 -0.44 13.50
N PRO A 3 -17.44 -0.92 13.68
CA PRO A 3 -18.01 -2.02 12.88
C PRO A 3 -17.98 -1.76 11.37
N GLU A 4 -18.07 -0.51 10.95
CA GLU A 4 -18.03 -0.14 9.54
C GLU A 4 -16.64 -0.40 8.94
N LYS A 5 -15.59 0.00 9.66
CA LYS A 5 -14.19 -0.24 9.24
C LYS A 5 -13.88 -1.73 9.13
N VAL A 6 -14.42 -2.51 10.07
CA VAL A 6 -14.30 -3.97 10.10
C VAL A 6 -14.94 -4.56 8.84
N ARG A 7 -16.18 -4.17 8.51
CA ARG A 7 -16.88 -4.63 7.31
C ARG A 7 -16.16 -4.24 6.03
N PHE A 8 -15.79 -2.97 5.87
CA PHE A 8 -15.08 -2.50 4.69
C PHE A 8 -13.76 -3.25 4.49
N ARG A 9 -13.00 -3.49 5.57
CA ARG A 9 -11.78 -4.29 5.49
C ARG A 9 -12.04 -5.74 5.08
N ASP A 10 -13.09 -6.39 5.56
CA ASP A 10 -13.40 -7.76 5.15
C ASP A 10 -13.82 -7.82 3.67
N GLU A 11 -14.59 -6.83 3.21
CA GLU A 11 -15.00 -6.70 1.82
C GLU A 11 -13.79 -6.50 0.88
N MET A 12 -12.92 -5.53 1.19
CA MET A 12 -11.72 -5.29 0.38
C MET A 12 -10.79 -6.51 0.37
N VAL A 13 -10.62 -7.18 1.50
CA VAL A 13 -9.83 -8.43 1.57
C VAL A 13 -10.47 -9.53 0.73
N ARG A 14 -11.80 -9.67 0.77
CA ARG A 14 -12.53 -10.63 -0.07
C ARG A 14 -12.34 -10.33 -1.56
N CYS A 15 -12.45 -9.07 -1.98
CA CYS A 15 -12.28 -8.68 -3.38
C CYS A 15 -10.86 -8.98 -3.86
N LEU A 16 -9.84 -8.59 -3.09
CA LEU A 16 -8.44 -8.82 -3.46
C LEU A 16 -8.05 -10.31 -3.45
N ASN A 17 -8.68 -11.11 -2.59
CA ASN A 17 -8.47 -12.57 -2.56
C ASN A 17 -8.97 -13.29 -3.82
N GLN A 18 -9.68 -12.60 -4.73
CA GLN A 18 -9.98 -13.15 -6.06
C GLN A 18 -8.74 -13.24 -6.95
N VAL A 19 -7.70 -12.43 -6.69
CA VAL A 19 -6.52 -12.31 -7.56
C VAL A 19 -5.19 -12.58 -6.86
N ALA A 20 -5.12 -12.46 -5.53
CA ALA A 20 -3.90 -12.74 -4.76
C ALA A 20 -4.21 -13.10 -3.29
N PRO A 21 -3.38 -13.90 -2.59
CA PRO A 21 -3.58 -14.21 -1.18
C PRO A 21 -3.26 -13.00 -0.29
N VAL A 22 -4.30 -12.27 0.15
CA VAL A 22 -4.19 -11.03 0.91
C VAL A 22 -4.59 -11.21 2.37
N THR A 23 -3.75 -10.67 3.26
CA THR A 23 -4.01 -10.57 4.70
C THR A 23 -4.03 -9.11 5.16
N ALA A 24 -4.84 -8.80 6.17
CA ALA A 24 -4.93 -7.47 6.75
C ALA A 24 -4.31 -7.43 8.15
N ARG A 25 -3.65 -6.32 8.50
CA ARG A 25 -3.16 -6.03 9.86
C ARG A 25 -3.51 -4.61 10.25
N GLY A 26 -4.00 -4.40 11.48
CA GLY A 26 -4.32 -3.07 11.98
C GLY A 26 -3.08 -2.17 12.03
N MET A 27 -3.20 -0.94 11.51
CA MET A 27 -2.14 0.08 11.54
C MET A 27 -2.76 1.47 11.67
N PHE A 28 -2.43 2.19 12.75
CA PHE A 28 -2.69 3.63 12.93
C PHE A 28 -4.11 4.09 12.53
N GLY A 29 -5.16 3.40 13.02
CA GLY A 29 -6.56 3.79 12.76
C GLY A 29 -7.15 3.25 11.45
N GLY A 30 -6.38 2.49 10.67
CA GLY A 30 -6.81 1.74 9.49
C GLY A 30 -6.16 0.35 9.42
N TYR A 31 -5.92 -0.14 8.21
CA TYR A 31 -5.30 -1.46 7.99
C TYR A 31 -4.23 -1.41 6.91
N GLY A 32 -3.12 -2.12 7.13
CA GLY A 32 -2.20 -2.48 6.06
C GLY A 32 -2.60 -3.82 5.45
N LEU A 33 -2.52 -3.92 4.12
CA LEU A 33 -2.81 -5.14 3.37
C LEU A 33 -1.53 -5.72 2.79
N TYR A 34 -1.37 -7.04 2.97
CA TYR A 34 -0.14 -7.76 2.72
C TYR A 34 -0.39 -8.98 1.83
N CYS A 35 0.45 -9.14 0.81
CA CYS A 35 0.56 -10.35 0.02
C CYS A 35 2.00 -10.86 0.17
N GLU A 36 2.20 -12.14 0.49
CA GLU A 36 3.52 -12.74 0.74
C GLU A 36 4.39 -11.96 1.76
N GLY A 37 3.75 -11.39 2.79
CA GLY A 37 4.44 -10.58 3.80
C GLY A 37 5.03 -9.27 3.27
N VAL A 38 4.55 -8.78 2.13
CA VAL A 38 4.87 -7.48 1.54
C VAL A 38 3.63 -6.60 1.59
N MET A 39 3.74 -5.45 2.27
CA MET A 39 2.67 -4.46 2.28
C MET A 39 2.58 -3.80 0.90
N PHE A 40 1.42 -3.93 0.27
CA PHE A 40 1.17 -3.39 -1.08
C PHE A 40 -0.08 -2.52 -1.15
N ALA A 41 -0.92 -2.51 -0.12
CA ALA A 41 -2.08 -1.64 -0.03
C ALA A 41 -2.36 -1.23 1.42
N LEU A 42 -3.18 -0.20 1.60
CA LEU A 42 -3.69 0.24 2.88
C LEU A 42 -5.16 0.64 2.77
N ILE A 43 -5.88 0.50 3.88
CA ILE A 43 -7.24 0.99 4.07
C ILE A 43 -7.17 2.12 5.09
N ALA A 44 -7.63 3.30 4.71
CA ALA A 44 -7.77 4.47 5.58
C ALA A 44 -9.00 5.26 5.15
N TYR A 45 -9.72 5.84 6.11
CA TYR A 45 -10.92 6.67 5.83
C TYR A 45 -11.90 5.99 4.84
N ASN A 46 -12.22 4.71 5.07
CA ASN A 46 -13.07 3.88 4.19
C ASN A 46 -12.66 3.87 2.70
N THR A 47 -11.37 4.06 2.44
CA THR A 47 -10.82 4.09 1.08
C THR A 47 -9.67 3.10 0.97
N LEU A 48 -9.66 2.35 -0.13
CA LEU A 48 -8.59 1.44 -0.48
C LEU A 48 -7.52 2.19 -1.29
N TYR A 49 -6.28 2.14 -0.83
CA TYR A 49 -5.14 2.73 -1.51
C TYR A 49 -4.07 1.69 -1.81
N PHE A 50 -3.50 1.75 -3.00
CA PHE A 50 -2.45 0.84 -3.45
C PHE A 50 -1.09 1.50 -3.41
N LYS A 51 -0.04 0.70 -3.18
CA LYS A 51 1.34 1.15 -3.14
C LYS A 51 1.76 1.61 -4.53
N VAL A 52 2.27 2.83 -4.60
CA VAL A 52 2.73 3.44 -5.85
C VAL A 52 4.20 3.76 -5.79
N ASP A 53 4.90 3.44 -6.87
CA ASP A 53 6.23 3.95 -7.19
C ASP A 53 6.29 4.33 -8.66
N ASP A 54 7.48 4.62 -9.16
CA ASP A 54 7.64 5.14 -10.52
C ASP A 54 7.28 4.11 -11.61
N GLY A 55 7.17 2.82 -11.26
CA GLY A 55 6.79 1.77 -12.20
C GLY A 55 5.28 1.63 -12.43
N ASN A 56 4.43 2.23 -11.60
CA ASN A 56 2.98 2.18 -11.77
C ASN A 56 2.28 3.55 -11.61
N ARG A 57 3.01 4.62 -11.30
CA ARG A 57 2.44 5.95 -11.05
C ARG A 57 1.58 6.47 -12.19
N GLN A 58 1.98 6.23 -13.44
CA GLN A 58 1.28 6.76 -14.60
C GLN A 58 -0.17 6.26 -14.67
N ASP A 59 -0.40 4.99 -14.33
CA ASP A 59 -1.75 4.40 -14.29
C ASP A 59 -2.70 5.19 -13.36
N TYR A 60 -2.17 5.70 -12.24
CA TYR A 60 -2.96 6.50 -11.28
C TYR A 60 -3.16 7.94 -11.75
N ILE A 61 -2.16 8.53 -12.43
CA ILE A 61 -2.28 9.87 -13.00
C ILE A 61 -3.33 9.88 -14.10
N ASP A 62 -3.29 8.89 -15.00
CA ASP A 62 -4.24 8.76 -16.12
C ASP A 62 -5.66 8.47 -15.62
N ALA A 63 -5.79 7.74 -14.51
CA ALA A 63 -7.07 7.52 -13.83
C ALA A 63 -7.53 8.71 -12.96
N GLY A 64 -6.75 9.80 -12.86
CA GLY A 64 -7.09 10.97 -12.04
C GLY A 64 -7.08 10.71 -10.53
N MET A 65 -6.33 9.71 -10.07
CA MET A 65 -6.30 9.29 -8.67
C MET A 65 -5.23 10.03 -7.85
N GLY A 66 -5.58 10.38 -6.62
CA GLY A 66 -4.72 11.13 -5.71
C GLY A 66 -3.94 10.26 -4.71
N PRO A 67 -2.83 10.78 -4.17
CA PRO A 67 -2.08 10.12 -3.11
C PRO A 67 -2.82 10.21 -1.77
N PHE A 68 -2.57 9.24 -0.91
CA PHE A 68 -2.94 9.28 0.50
C PHE A 68 -2.11 10.35 1.22
N VAL A 69 -2.80 11.32 1.81
CA VAL A 69 -2.23 12.38 2.64
C VAL A 69 -2.87 12.28 4.03
N TYR A 70 -2.04 12.31 5.07
CA TYR A 70 -2.51 12.36 6.45
C TYR A 70 -1.83 13.50 7.20
N GLU A 71 -2.48 14.01 8.24
CA GLU A 71 -1.87 15.02 9.11
C GLU A 71 -0.89 14.36 10.09
N GLY A 72 0.39 14.71 9.97
CA GLY A 72 1.44 14.28 10.88
C GLY A 72 2.14 15.47 11.51
N LYS A 73 2.15 15.54 12.85
CA LYS A 73 2.86 16.60 13.61
C LYS A 73 2.51 18.03 13.13
N GLY A 74 1.23 18.28 12.84
CA GLY A 74 0.74 19.59 12.39
C GLY A 74 1.05 19.95 10.93
N LYS A 75 1.50 18.98 10.10
CA LYS A 75 1.75 19.18 8.67
C LYS A 75 1.20 18.01 7.84
N PRO A 76 0.75 18.23 6.61
CA PRO A 76 0.35 17.14 5.71
C PRO A 76 1.56 16.31 5.32
N ILE A 77 1.44 14.99 5.45
CA ILE A 77 2.44 14.00 5.03
C ILE A 77 1.83 13.17 3.91
N GLN A 78 2.40 13.28 2.71
CA GLN A 78 2.04 12.47 1.57
C GLN A 78 2.75 11.11 1.62
N MET A 79 2.00 10.04 1.43
CA MET A 79 2.52 8.69 1.33
C MET A 79 2.50 8.20 -0.12
N SER A 80 3.36 7.24 -0.45
CA SER A 80 3.36 6.57 -1.76
C SER A 80 2.28 5.48 -1.80
N TYR A 81 1.04 5.88 -1.54
CA TYR A 81 -0.16 5.08 -1.72
C TYR A 81 -1.20 5.94 -2.41
N TYR A 82 -1.91 5.43 -3.41
CA TYR A 82 -2.90 6.18 -4.19
C TYR A 82 -4.24 5.46 -4.18
N GLN A 83 -5.32 6.22 -4.26
CA GLN A 83 -6.67 5.67 -4.25
C GLN A 83 -6.83 4.71 -5.43
N LEU A 84 -7.44 3.55 -5.17
CA LEU A 84 -7.79 2.61 -6.22
C LEU A 84 -9.04 3.12 -6.96
N PRO A 85 -9.05 3.19 -8.30
CA PRO A 85 -10.26 3.45 -9.06
C PRO A 85 -11.33 2.40 -8.80
N GLU A 86 -12.59 2.81 -8.69
CA GLU A 86 -13.72 1.89 -8.54
C GLU A 86 -13.87 0.95 -9.75
N THR A 87 -13.56 1.45 -10.95
CA THR A 87 -13.54 0.65 -12.19
C THR A 87 -12.55 -0.50 -12.12
N VAL A 88 -11.38 -0.30 -11.51
CA VAL A 88 -10.38 -1.34 -11.29
C VAL A 88 -10.87 -2.35 -10.26
N LEU A 89 -11.52 -1.90 -9.19
CA LEU A 89 -12.01 -2.77 -8.12
C LEU A 89 -13.08 -3.76 -8.61
N ASN A 90 -13.92 -3.33 -9.56
CA ASN A 90 -15.05 -4.12 -10.06
C ASN A 90 -14.68 -5.05 -11.23
N GLU A 91 -13.50 -4.90 -11.84
CA GLU A 91 -13.05 -5.69 -12.99
C GLU A 91 -11.90 -6.62 -12.58
N VAL A 92 -12.17 -7.92 -12.40
CA VAL A 92 -11.20 -8.90 -11.87
C VAL A 92 -9.87 -8.94 -12.66
N PRO A 93 -9.85 -8.96 -14.01
CA PRO A 93 -8.59 -8.94 -14.76
C PRO A 93 -7.77 -7.67 -14.50
N LEU A 94 -8.44 -6.51 -14.48
CA LEU A 94 -7.78 -5.23 -14.22
C LEU A 94 -7.29 -5.13 -12.78
N LEU A 95 -8.06 -5.65 -11.82
CA LEU A 95 -7.66 -5.75 -10.43
C LEU A 95 -6.38 -6.58 -10.27
N ALA A 96 -6.28 -7.71 -10.99
CA ALA A 96 -5.09 -8.57 -10.95
C ALA A 96 -3.83 -7.80 -11.39
N GLU A 97 -3.90 -7.07 -12.51
CA GLU A 97 -2.78 -6.25 -13.01
C GLU A 97 -2.35 -5.19 -11.99
N TRP A 98 -3.32 -4.49 -11.39
CA TRP A 98 -3.04 -3.42 -10.43
C TRP A 98 -2.48 -3.97 -9.12
N VAL A 99 -2.95 -5.14 -8.66
CA VAL A 99 -2.40 -5.84 -7.49
C VAL A 99 -0.95 -6.25 -7.75
N GLU A 100 -0.65 -6.82 -8.92
CA GLU A 100 0.71 -7.23 -9.29
C GLU A 100 1.67 -6.04 -9.31
N LYS A 101 1.31 -4.96 -10.02
CA LYS A 101 2.10 -3.72 -10.10
C LYS A 101 2.38 -3.14 -8.71
N SER A 102 1.36 -3.09 -7.86
CA SER A 102 1.47 -2.55 -6.49
C SER A 102 2.29 -3.46 -5.57
N HIS A 103 2.16 -4.78 -5.71
CA HIS A 103 2.98 -5.74 -4.98
C HIS A 103 4.45 -5.63 -5.38
N ALA A 104 4.74 -5.45 -6.67
CA ALA A 104 6.09 -5.19 -7.17
C ALA A 104 6.67 -3.89 -6.57
N ALA A 105 5.89 -2.80 -6.50
CA ALA A 105 6.29 -1.57 -5.83
C ALA A 105 6.57 -1.79 -4.32
N GLY A 106 5.72 -2.57 -3.65
CA GLY A 106 5.91 -2.97 -2.25
C GLY A 106 7.22 -3.76 -2.04
N ARG A 107 7.54 -4.69 -2.94
CA ARG A 107 8.78 -5.48 -2.91
C ARG A 107 10.00 -4.57 -3.04
N ARG A 108 10.01 -3.66 -4.03
CA ARG A 108 11.11 -2.68 -4.23
C ARG A 108 11.30 -1.79 -2.99
N ALA A 109 10.22 -1.29 -2.41
CA ALA A 109 10.28 -0.48 -1.18
C ALA A 109 10.85 -1.25 0.02
N LYS A 110 10.48 -2.53 0.19
CA LYS A 110 11.02 -3.41 1.25
C LYS A 110 12.52 -3.66 1.07
N GLN A 111 12.98 -3.89 -0.17
CA GLN A 111 14.39 -4.09 -0.50
C GLN A 111 15.23 -2.82 -0.27
N GLY A 112 14.75 -1.66 -0.72
CA GLY A 112 15.43 -0.38 -0.50
C GLY A 112 15.62 -0.04 0.99
N LYS A 113 14.66 -0.40 1.85
CA LYS A 113 14.78 -0.26 3.31
C LYS A 113 15.86 -1.19 3.90
N LYS A 114 15.99 -2.43 3.41
CA LYS A 114 17.05 -3.37 3.86
C LYS A 114 18.44 -2.83 3.53
N GLY A 115 18.66 -2.34 2.32
CA GLY A 115 19.95 -1.77 1.89
C GLY A 115 20.37 -0.53 2.71
N LYS A 116 19.44 0.37 3.01
CA LYS A 116 19.70 1.54 3.88
C LYS A 116 20.06 1.13 5.31
N ARG A 117 19.39 0.11 5.87
CA ARG A 117 19.66 -0.37 7.24
C ARG A 117 21.00 -1.09 7.37
N GLN A 118 21.46 -1.77 6.31
CA GLN A 118 22.79 -2.39 6.26
C GLN A 118 23.92 -1.34 6.16
N LYS A 119 23.78 -0.33 5.29
CA LYS A 119 24.76 0.77 5.20
C LYS A 119 24.87 1.57 6.50
N ALA A 120 23.76 1.81 7.21
CA ALA A 120 23.76 2.52 8.48
C ALA A 120 24.46 1.74 9.62
N LYS A 121 24.41 0.40 9.59
CA LYS A 121 25.15 -0.46 10.55
C LYS A 121 26.65 -0.51 10.25
N GLY A 122 27.05 -0.63 8.98
CA GLY A 122 28.47 -0.65 8.60
C GLY A 122 29.20 0.67 8.91
N ARG A 123 28.51 1.81 8.82
CA ARG A 123 29.08 3.13 9.16
C ARG A 123 29.31 3.36 10.65
N LYS A 124 28.71 2.55 11.53
CA LYS A 124 28.86 2.64 13.00
C LYS A 124 30.00 1.78 13.55
N GLN A 125 30.65 0.98 12.71
CA GLN A 125 31.68 0.01 13.11
C GLN A 125 33.08 0.38 12.60
N ILE A 126 33.22 1.59 12.03
CA ILE A 126 34.50 2.16 11.55
C ILE A 126 34.73 3.48 12.30
N GLN A 127 34.74 3.42 13.63
CA GLN A 127 35.21 4.47 14.52
C GLN A 127 35.75 3.78 15.77
N ASP A 128 36.95 3.22 15.64
CA ASP A 128 37.86 2.86 16.73
C ASP A 128 39.27 3.35 16.33
#